data_AF-A0A2N2DNF0-F1
#
_entry.id   AF-A0A2N2DNF0-F1
#
_cell.length_a   1.000
_cell.length_b   1.000
_cell.length_c   1.000
_cell.angle_alpha   90.00
_cell.angle_beta   90.00
_cell.angle_gamma   90.00
#
_symmetry.space_group_name_H-M   'P 1'
#
loop_
_entity.id
_entity.type
_entity.pdbx_description
1 polymer ?
#
loop_
_entity_poly.entity_id
_entity_poly.type
_entity_poly.pdbx_seq_one_letter_code
_entity_poly.pdbx_strand_id
1 'polypeptide(L)' 'SRLNSGVQKEKLDSIPGTVPNFLNLPPGCHFHPRCHYVMDICRKEMPPFKEVNPEHKVRCWLLNCSKTGGNQAWL' A
#
# COMPACT_ATOMS: atom_id res chain seq x y z
N SER A 1 -27.96 16.58 47.59
CA SER A 1 -27.57 18.00 47.47
C SER A 1 -26.33 18.11 46.60
N ARG A 2 -26.48 18.85 45.48
CA ARG A 2 -25.51 19.68 44.74
C ARG A 2 -24.06 19.19 44.43
N LEU A 3 -23.85 18.97 43.12
CA LEU A 3 -22.87 19.61 42.19
C LEU A 3 -21.39 19.18 42.12
N ASN A 4 -20.95 19.14 40.85
CA ASN A 4 -19.64 19.40 40.26
C ASN A 4 -18.65 18.23 40.08
N SER A 5 -18.38 17.91 38.80
CA SER A 5 -17.10 18.28 38.19
C SER A 5 -17.23 18.25 36.67
N GLY A 6 -17.19 19.44 36.06
CA GLY A 6 -17.25 19.64 34.62
C GLY A 6 -16.03 19.03 33.94
N VAL A 7 -16.28 18.16 32.97
CA VAL A 7 -15.25 17.74 32.02
C VAL A 7 -14.97 18.94 31.13
N GLN A 8 -13.84 19.60 31.38
CA GLN A 8 -13.29 20.62 30.49
C GLN A 8 -13.16 20.00 29.10
N LYS A 9 -13.96 20.45 28.13
CA LYS A 9 -13.80 20.06 26.73
C LYS A 9 -12.56 20.78 26.20
N GLU A 10 -11.41 20.14 26.32
CA GLU A 10 -10.23 20.55 25.56
C GLU A 10 -10.59 20.54 24.08
N LYS A 11 -10.53 21.73 23.46
CA LYS A 11 -10.73 21.90 22.02
C LYS A 11 -9.71 21.03 21.31
N LEU A 12 -10.20 20.09 20.50
CA LEU A 12 -9.36 19.30 19.61
C LEU A 12 -8.78 20.25 18.56
N ASP A 13 -7.47 20.49 18.61
CA ASP A 13 -6.78 21.21 17.54
C ASP A 13 -6.89 20.38 16.25
N SER A 14 -7.57 20.93 15.25
CA SER A 14 -7.70 20.29 13.94
C SER A 14 -6.34 20.29 13.26
N ILE A 15 -5.87 19.11 12.83
CA ILE A 15 -4.58 18.94 12.17
C ILE A 15 -4.57 19.73 10.84
N PRO A 16 -3.68 20.71 10.64
CA PRO A 16 -3.55 21.38 9.36
C PRO A 16 -2.74 20.52 8.38
N GLY A 17 -3.34 20.17 7.24
CA GLY A 17 -2.65 19.51 6.14
C GLY A 17 -3.60 19.00 5.06
N THR A 18 -3.28 19.28 3.79
CA THR A 18 -4.04 18.79 2.63
C THR A 18 -3.58 17.37 2.29
N VAL A 19 -4.53 16.46 2.04
CA VAL A 19 -4.24 15.12 1.51
C VAL A 19 -3.39 15.26 0.24
N PRO A 20 -2.16 14.69 0.19
CA PRO A 20 -1.31 14.82 -0.98
C PRO A 20 -1.95 14.13 -2.20
N ASN A 21 -1.73 14.73 -3.36
CA ASN A 21 -2.45 14.44 -4.60
C ASN A 21 -2.14 13.04 -5.15
N PHE A 22 -3.15 12.17 -5.23
CA PHE A 22 -3.09 10.83 -5.81
C PHE A 22 -3.03 10.81 -7.34
N LEU A 23 -2.98 11.95 -8.05
CA LEU A 23 -3.07 12.00 -9.51
C LEU A 23 -1.72 11.88 -10.24
N ASN A 24 -0.60 12.05 -9.54
CA ASN A 24 0.73 11.91 -10.14
C ASN A 24 1.28 10.49 -9.94
N LEU A 25 0.59 9.50 -10.50
CA LEU A 25 1.06 8.13 -10.50
C LEU A 25 2.30 8.03 -11.41
N PRO A 26 3.41 7.48 -10.90
CA PRO A 26 4.59 7.29 -11.73
C PRO A 26 4.34 6.18 -12.76
N PRO A 27 5.06 6.20 -13.90
CA PRO A 27 4.92 5.18 -14.93
C PRO A 27 5.29 3.79 -14.39
N GLY A 28 4.67 2.75 -14.96
CA GLY A 28 4.88 1.36 -14.54
C GLY A 28 4.10 0.98 -13.28
N CYS A 29 4.76 0.29 -12.35
CA CYS A 29 4.15 -0.18 -11.11
C CYS A 29 4.06 0.94 -10.07
N HIS A 30 2.85 1.32 -9.64
CA HIS A 30 2.66 2.40 -8.66
C HIS A 30 3.39 2.17 -7.31
N PHE A 31 3.75 0.92 -7.02
CA PHE A 31 4.49 0.55 -5.81
C PHE A 31 6.01 0.68 -5.97
N HIS A 32 6.54 0.89 -7.19
CA HIS A 32 7.98 0.97 -7.44
C HIS A 32 8.72 2.03 -6.59
N PRO A 33 8.13 3.19 -6.20
CA PRO A 33 8.82 4.16 -5.35
C PRO A 33 9.05 3.66 -3.92
N ARG A 34 8.26 2.68 -3.46
CA ARG A 34 8.30 2.15 -2.09
C ARG A 34 8.65 0.66 -2.01
N CYS A 35 8.90 0.00 -3.15
CA CYS A 35 9.16 -1.43 -3.22
C CYS A 35 10.66 -1.73 -3.01
N HIS A 36 10.99 -2.59 -2.04
CA HIS A 36 12.37 -3.05 -1.81
C HIS A 36 12.91 -3.98 -2.91
N TYR A 37 12.02 -4.63 -3.66
CA TYR A 37 12.36 -5.53 -4.77
C TYR A 37 12.17 -4.84 -6.14
N VAL A 38 12.29 -3.52 -6.19
CA VAL A 38 12.12 -2.76 -7.43
C VAL A 38 13.17 -3.16 -8.46
N MET A 39 12.72 -3.45 -9.68
CA MET A 39 13.56 -3.71 -10.84
C MET A 39 13.31 -2.60 -11.87
N ASP A 40 14.20 -2.46 -12.86
CA ASP A 40 14.04 -1.45 -13.91
C ASP A 40 12.71 -1.58 -14.68
N ILE A 41 12.27 -2.82 -14.90
CA ILE A 41 10.97 -3.10 -15.53
C ILE A 41 9.79 -2.57 -14.70
N CYS A 42 9.90 -2.53 -13.36
CA CYS A 42 8.85 -2.00 -12.49
C CYS A 42 8.64 -0.48 -12.65
N ARG A 43 9.65 0.26 -13.10
CA ARG A 43 9.58 1.71 -13.34
C ARG A 43 9.08 2.06 -14.74
N LYS A 44 9.05 1.08 -15.65
CA LYS A 44 8.73 1.26 -17.07
C LYS A 44 7.36 0.70 -17.39
N GLU A 45 7.03 -0.48 -16.86
CA GLU A 45 5.84 -1.23 -17.25
C GLU A 45 5.07 -1.79 -16.05
N MET A 46 3.75 -1.87 -16.20
CA MET A 46 2.87 -2.46 -15.20
C MET A 46 2.86 -3.99 -15.37
N PRO A 47 3.10 -4.78 -14.31
CA PRO A 47 3.10 -6.23 -14.44
C PRO A 47 1.70 -6.78 -14.77
N PRO A 48 1.60 -7.84 -15.59
CA PRO A 48 0.34 -8.54 -15.81
C PRO A 48 -0.18 -9.17 -14.51
N PHE A 49 -1.48 -9.47 -14.49
CA PHE A 49 -2.05 -10.26 -13.41
C PHE A 49 -1.51 -11.70 -13.45
N LYS A 50 -1.08 -12.17 -12.29
CA LYS A 50 -0.75 -13.56 -12.03
C LYS A 50 -1.70 -14.09 -10.96
N GLU A 51 -2.37 -15.19 -11.27
CA GLU A 51 -3.18 -15.91 -10.31
C GLU A 51 -2.27 -16.73 -9.40
N VAL A 52 -2.38 -16.51 -8.08
CA VAL A 52 -1.63 -17.29 -7.08
C VAL A 52 -2.51 -18.37 -6.44
N ASN A 53 -3.82 -18.15 -6.41
CA ASN A 53 -4.86 -19.13 -6.11
C ASN A 53 -6.20 -18.65 -6.75
N PRO A 54 -7.27 -19.46 -6.76
CA PRO A 54 -8.53 -19.13 -7.45
C PRO A 54 -9.19 -17.80 -7.03
N GLU A 55 -8.91 -17.30 -5.82
CA GLU A 55 -9.50 -16.07 -5.28
C GLU A 55 -8.50 -14.90 -5.24
N HIS A 56 -7.21 -15.15 -5.43
CA HIS A 56 -6.15 -14.17 -5.25
C HIS A 56 -5.34 -13.98 -6.52
N LYS A 57 -5.29 -12.72 -6.97
CA LYS A 57 -4.51 -12.27 -8.12
C LYS A 57 -3.50 -11.22 -7.67
N VAL A 58 -2.30 -11.31 -8.19
CA VAL A 58 -1.19 -10.41 -7.88
C VAL A 58 -0.68 -9.76 -9.17
N ARG A 59 -0.24 -8.51 -9.08
CA ARG A 59 0.47 -7.80 -10.17
C ARG A 59 1.89 -7.48 -9.70
N CYS A 60 2.80 -8.44 -9.81
CA CYS A 60 4.19 -8.27 -9.37
C CYS A 60 5.17 -8.92 -10.34
N TRP A 61 6.15 -8.16 -10.83
CA TRP A 61 7.21 -8.65 -11.71
C TRP A 61 8.08 -9.73 -11.04
N LEU A 62 8.23 -9.69 -9.71
CA LEU A 62 8.98 -10.70 -8.96
C LEU A 62 8.36 -12.09 -9.10
N LEU A 63 7.02 -12.17 -9.11
CA LEU A 63 6.32 -13.44 -9.31
C LEU A 63 6.24 -13.84 -10.79
N ASN A 64 6.38 -12.89 -11.71
CA ASN A 64 6.36 -13.17 -13.15
C ASN A 64 7.70 -13.74 -13.65
N CYS A 65 8.81 -13.54 -12.93
CA CYS A 65 10.08 -14.19 -13.21
C CYS A 65 10.09 -15.56 -12.52
N SER A 66 10.30 -16.62 -13.31
CA SER A 66 10.25 -18.04 -12.91
C SER A 66 11.39 -18.49 -11.99
N LYS A 67 11.60 -17.81 -10.85
CA LYS A 67 12.39 -18.40 -9.75
C LYS A 67 11.45 -19.18 -8.84
N THR A 68 11.24 -20.44 -9.22
CA THR A 68 10.69 -21.50 -8.37
C THR A 68 11.63 -21.65 -7.17
N GLY A 69 11.26 -21.10 -6.01
CA GLY A 69 12.12 -21.20 -4.84
C GLY A 69 11.73 -20.24 -3.73
N GLY A 70 10.75 -20.66 -2.93
CA GLY A 70 10.38 -19.96 -1.71
C GLY A 70 9.05 -20.49 -1.22
N ASN A 71 9.10 -21.56 -0.42
CA ASN A 71 7.97 -21.90 0.43
C ASN A 71 7.59 -20.65 1.23
N GLN A 72 6.31 -20.37 1.33
CA GLN A 72 5.73 -19.83 2.56
C GLN A 72 4.22 -19.99 2.46
N ALA A 73 3.76 -20.87 3.34
CA ALA A 73 2.40 -21.22 3.63
C ALA A 73 1.47 -20.00 3.62
N TRP A 74 0.41 -20.11 2.84
CA TRP A 74 -0.86 -19.46 3.14
C TRP A 74 -1.80 -20.57 3.60
N LEU A 75 -1.69 -20.91 4.89
CA LEU A 75 -2.69 -21.57 5.71
C LEU A 75 -2.93 -20.67 6.93
#